data_AF-A0A7X8WWT0-F1
#
_entry.id   AF-A0A7X8WWT0-F1
#
_cell.length_a   1.000
_cell.length_b   1.000
_cell.length_c   1.000
_cell.angle_alpha   90.00
_cell.angle_beta   90.00
_cell.angle_gamma   90.00
#
_symmetry.space_group_name_H-M   'P 1'
#
loop_
_entity.id
_entity.type
_entity.pdbx_description
1 polymer ?
#
loop_
_entity_poly.entity_id
_entity_poly.type
_entity_poly.pdbx_seq_one_letter_code
_entity_poly.pdbx_strand_id
1 'polypeptide(L)'
;MICIDDAGSGSLIGGTGIGILNTNNNKYYFDIIPLKYYQTELFQKKAYQDFVIEIVKKGFQEVKARQDDIIEICQGYMFDKLRLWLTEQGYQWNNTKIEGLLQERVEDSFNQYVISLGLPKDFVKHARYAFGFHRLLKWVFADLENRKKLCKTQWKSWAKWGSIEKSIYQNKLSYQDFCLKCGEKLIPSQEVITIEYITTKPATVNLHPYCYKGELRIVPPMFIREFVAKIKKAKNGLDNCTSLDQELILKKLSGQILIVNEQNKVLGYLKKNLSEKLVFWINKGYSWECKLIKETASEAEVSLKLK
;
A
#
# COMPACT_ATOMS: atom_id res chain seq x y z
N MET A 1 23.62 -25.26 16.90
CA MET A 1 22.84 -24.03 17.18
C MET A 1 21.62 -24.01 16.29
N ILE A 2 20.48 -23.60 16.84
CA ILE A 2 19.22 -23.44 16.11
C ILE A 2 18.91 -21.96 16.01
N CYS A 3 18.58 -21.46 14.83
CA CYS A 3 18.16 -20.08 14.62
C CYS A 3 16.69 -20.06 14.18
N ILE A 4 15.90 -19.11 14.69
CA ILE A 4 14.47 -18.97 14.39
C ILE A 4 14.16 -17.52 14.00
N ASP A 5 13.48 -17.34 12.87
CA ASP A 5 13.12 -16.02 12.33
C ASP A 5 11.73 -16.04 11.67
N ASP A 6 11.13 -14.86 11.48
CA ASP A 6 9.85 -14.70 10.81
C ASP A 6 9.97 -13.87 9.53
N ALA A 7 9.09 -14.14 8.56
CA ALA A 7 8.90 -13.28 7.41
C ALA A 7 7.43 -13.02 7.14
N GLY A 8 7.14 -11.82 6.63
CA GLY A 8 5.79 -11.44 6.27
C GLY A 8 4.91 -10.98 7.42
N SER A 9 5.41 -10.85 8.66
CA SER A 9 4.65 -10.24 9.77
C SER A 9 4.22 -8.81 9.48
N GLY A 10 4.91 -8.10 8.59
CA GLY A 10 4.54 -6.79 8.02
C GLY A 10 3.78 -6.80 6.69
N SER A 11 3.61 -7.98 6.06
CA SER A 11 2.89 -8.13 4.79
C SER A 11 1.36 -8.13 4.99
N LEU A 12 0.64 -7.39 4.14
CA LEU A 12 -0.82 -7.43 4.09
C LEU A 12 -1.35 -8.78 3.55
N ILE A 13 -0.60 -9.44 2.67
CA ILE A 13 -1.03 -10.65 1.97
C ILE A 13 -0.49 -11.89 2.67
N GLY A 14 -1.35 -12.90 2.81
CA GLY A 14 -1.01 -14.23 3.30
C GLY A 14 -0.83 -14.28 4.82
N GLY A 15 -0.35 -15.43 5.30
CA GLY A 15 0.04 -15.65 6.68
C GLY A 15 1.35 -14.95 7.06
N THR A 16 2.01 -15.48 8.10
CA THR A 16 3.38 -15.12 8.46
C THR A 16 4.19 -16.40 8.43
N GLY A 17 5.34 -16.38 7.78
CA GLY A 17 6.25 -17.52 7.72
C GLY A 17 7.16 -17.55 8.94
N ILE A 18 7.42 -18.75 9.44
CA ILE A 18 8.38 -19.00 10.52
C ILE A 18 9.41 -19.97 9.97
N GLY A 19 10.68 -19.55 9.94
CA GLY A 19 11.80 -20.35 9.48
C GLY A 19 12.69 -20.77 10.64
N ILE A 20 13.19 -22.00 10.57
CA ILE A 20 14.05 -22.61 11.58
C ILE A 20 15.23 -23.25 10.85
N LEU A 21 16.45 -22.89 11.26
CA LEU A 21 17.69 -23.40 10.68
C LEU A 21 18.54 -24.01 11.77
N ASN A 22 18.97 -25.26 11.57
CA ASN A 22 20.08 -25.81 12.33
C ASN A 22 21.38 -25.50 11.59
N THR A 23 22.20 -24.63 12.17
CA THR A 23 23.43 -24.14 11.52
C THR A 23 24.53 -25.20 11.46
N ASN A 24 24.47 -26.23 12.32
CA ASN A 24 25.50 -27.28 12.36
C ASN A 24 25.37 -28.25 11.18
N ASN A 25 24.13 -28.53 10.73
CA ASN A 25 23.85 -29.51 9.66
C ASN A 25 23.11 -28.89 8.46
N ASN A 26 22.91 -27.57 8.47
CA ASN A 26 22.25 -26.77 7.44
C ASN A 26 20.79 -27.18 7.12
N LYS A 27 20.15 -27.98 7.98
CA LYS A 27 18.75 -28.37 7.82
C LYS A 27 17.85 -27.19 8.11
N TYR A 28 16.91 -26.96 7.20
CA TYR A 28 15.98 -25.85 7.23
C TYR A 28 14.55 -26.36 7.22
N TYR A 29 13.72 -25.77 8.06
CA TYR A 29 12.28 -25.98 8.11
C TYR A 29 11.57 -24.64 8.01
N PHE A 30 10.44 -24.61 7.31
CA PHE A 30 9.62 -23.43 7.14
C PHE A 30 8.15 -23.80 7.12
N ASP A 31 7.33 -23.02 7.81
CA ASP A 31 5.88 -23.18 7.79
C ASP A 31 5.19 -21.82 7.91
N ILE A 32 3.91 -21.78 7.55
CA ILE A 32 3.09 -20.57 7.54
C ILE A 32 2.06 -20.63 8.67
N ILE A 33 2.01 -19.57 9.48
CA ILE A 33 0.86 -19.30 10.35
C ILE A 33 -0.36 -19.05 9.45
N PRO A 34 -1.42 -19.89 9.52
CA PRO A 34 -2.54 -19.79 8.59
C PRO A 34 -3.23 -18.43 8.64
N LEU A 35 -3.70 -17.98 7.48
CA LEU A 35 -4.30 -16.65 7.34
C LEU A 35 -5.52 -16.41 8.28
N LYS A 36 -6.25 -17.47 8.65
CA LYS A 36 -7.38 -17.38 9.61
C LYS A 36 -7.00 -16.73 10.95
N TYR A 37 -5.75 -16.85 11.39
CA TYR A 37 -5.24 -16.22 12.62
C TYR A 37 -5.12 -14.69 12.51
N TYR A 38 -5.25 -14.14 11.30
CA TYR A 38 -5.20 -12.70 11.01
C TYR A 38 -6.54 -12.14 10.49
N GLN A 39 -7.56 -12.98 10.34
CA GLN A 39 -8.86 -12.61 9.77
C GLN A 39 -10.02 -12.68 10.77
N THR A 40 -9.82 -13.36 11.89
CA THR A 40 -10.83 -13.65 12.92
C THR A 40 -10.44 -13.06 14.27
N GLU A 41 -11.28 -13.23 15.28
CA GLU A 41 -11.02 -12.87 16.68
C GLU A 41 -9.74 -13.52 17.25
N LEU A 42 -9.23 -14.59 16.62
CA LEU A 42 -7.92 -15.19 16.92
C LEU A 42 -6.78 -14.16 16.91
N PHE A 43 -6.86 -13.15 16.03
CA PHE A 43 -5.86 -12.10 15.95
C PHE A 43 -5.80 -11.26 17.22
N GLN A 44 -6.97 -10.88 17.75
CA GLN A 44 -7.09 -10.04 18.95
C GLN A 44 -6.57 -10.78 20.19
N LYS A 45 -6.81 -12.10 20.24
CA LYS A 45 -6.28 -13.00 21.28
C LYS A 45 -4.79 -13.32 21.11
N LYS A 46 -4.13 -12.80 20.07
CA LYS A 46 -2.76 -13.12 19.68
C LYS A 46 -2.50 -14.63 19.51
N ALA A 47 -3.50 -15.40 19.10
CA ALA A 47 -3.40 -16.87 18.97
C ALA A 47 -2.37 -17.32 17.93
N TYR A 48 -1.90 -16.41 17.06
CA TYR A 48 -0.78 -16.66 16.16
C TYR A 48 0.52 -16.95 16.93
N GLN A 49 0.75 -16.35 18.10
CA GLN A 49 1.94 -16.62 18.92
C GLN A 49 1.92 -18.05 19.51
N ASP A 50 0.74 -18.59 19.80
CA ASP A 50 0.60 -20.00 20.21
C ASP A 50 0.88 -20.92 19.01
N PHE A 51 0.40 -20.55 17.82
CA PHE A 51 0.65 -21.33 16.61
C PHE A 51 2.13 -21.35 16.21
N VAL A 52 2.91 -20.31 16.53
CA VAL A 52 4.37 -20.33 16.38
C VAL A 52 4.99 -21.49 17.15
N ILE A 53 4.53 -21.77 18.37
CA ILE A 53 5.04 -22.89 19.18
C ILE A 53 4.78 -24.22 18.47
N GLU A 54 3.60 -24.40 17.88
CA GLU A 54 3.26 -25.61 17.12
C GLU A 54 4.13 -25.80 15.88
N ILE A 55 4.44 -24.70 15.18
CA ILE A 55 5.40 -24.72 14.07
C ILE A 55 6.80 -25.11 14.57
N VAL A 56 7.24 -24.53 15.68
CA VAL A 56 8.58 -24.77 16.23
C VAL A 56 8.76 -26.20 16.73
N LYS A 57 7.74 -26.77 17.40
CA LYS A 57 7.76 -28.19 17.81
C LYS A 57 8.01 -29.12 16.63
N LYS A 58 7.31 -28.92 15.51
CA LYS A 58 7.51 -29.70 14.27
C LYS A 58 8.89 -29.43 13.69
N GLY A 59 9.27 -28.16 13.59
CA GLY A 59 10.57 -27.78 13.03
C GLY A 59 11.74 -28.36 13.80
N PHE A 60 11.67 -28.44 15.13
CA PHE A 60 12.70 -29.05 15.96
C PHE A 60 12.91 -30.53 15.62
N GLN A 61 11.84 -31.27 15.33
CA GLN A 61 11.94 -32.66 14.89
C GLN A 61 12.64 -32.75 13.51
N GLU A 62 12.23 -31.91 12.56
CA GLU A 62 12.74 -31.91 11.18
C GLU A 62 14.22 -31.51 11.09
N VAL A 63 14.61 -30.45 11.80
CA VAL A 63 16.01 -29.95 11.85
C VAL A 63 16.88 -30.72 12.84
N LYS A 64 16.31 -31.71 13.54
CA LYS A 64 16.97 -32.52 14.57
C LYS A 64 17.59 -31.66 15.68
N ALA A 65 16.81 -30.72 16.21
CA ALA A 65 17.21 -29.91 17.36
C ALA A 65 17.32 -30.79 18.61
N ARG A 66 18.33 -30.52 19.43
CA ARG A 66 18.61 -31.24 20.68
C ARG A 66 18.44 -30.30 21.87
N GLN A 67 18.25 -30.87 23.05
CA GLN A 67 18.06 -30.10 24.28
C GLN A 67 19.28 -29.22 24.64
N ASP A 68 20.49 -29.66 24.26
CA ASP A 68 21.76 -28.97 24.48
C ASP A 68 22.09 -27.92 23.41
N ASP A 69 21.28 -27.80 22.34
CA ASP A 69 21.51 -26.77 21.33
C ASP A 69 21.10 -25.40 21.86
N ILE A 70 21.96 -24.39 21.67
CA ILE A 70 21.60 -22.99 21.88
C ILE A 70 20.63 -22.56 20.77
N ILE A 71 19.51 -21.94 21.18
CA ILE A 71 18.49 -21.43 20.28
C ILE A 71 18.58 -19.90 20.20
N GLU A 72 18.88 -19.38 19.02
CA GLU A 72 18.84 -17.96 18.73
C GLU A 72 17.51 -17.58 18.08
N ILE A 73 16.85 -16.56 18.62
CA ILE A 73 15.51 -16.16 18.17
C ILE A 73 15.54 -14.69 17.80
N CYS A 74 14.91 -14.37 16.68
CA CYS A 74 14.65 -12.99 16.30
C CYS A 74 13.95 -12.22 17.43
N GLN A 75 14.28 -10.94 17.57
CA GLN A 75 13.75 -10.05 18.60
C GLN A 75 12.29 -9.64 18.36
N GLY A 76 11.69 -10.03 17.23
CA GLY A 76 10.32 -9.70 16.88
C GLY A 76 9.29 -10.17 17.92
N TYR A 77 8.20 -9.42 18.03
CA TYR A 77 7.08 -9.72 18.93
C TYR A 77 6.37 -11.05 18.57
N MET A 78 6.64 -11.62 17.41
CA MET A 78 6.05 -12.89 16.97
C MET A 78 6.40 -14.04 17.93
N PHE A 79 7.53 -13.94 18.63
CA PHE A 79 8.12 -15.00 19.42
C PHE A 79 7.91 -14.87 20.95
N ASP A 80 7.09 -13.93 21.42
CA ASP A 80 6.95 -13.66 22.86
C ASP A 80 6.55 -14.91 23.66
N LYS A 81 5.51 -15.65 23.21
CA LYS A 81 5.10 -16.90 23.85
C LYS A 81 6.08 -18.05 23.64
N LEU A 82 6.77 -18.08 22.49
CA LEU A 82 7.77 -19.09 22.21
C LEU A 82 8.91 -19.04 23.24
N ARG A 83 9.37 -17.84 23.59
CA ARG A 83 10.42 -17.63 24.59
C ARG A 83 10.03 -18.20 25.96
N LEU A 84 8.78 -17.95 26.38
CA LEU A 84 8.25 -18.53 27.63
C LEU A 84 8.25 -20.05 27.58
N TRP A 85 7.71 -20.62 26.48
CA TRP A 85 7.66 -22.07 26.29
C TRP A 85 9.06 -22.71 26.29
N LEU A 86 10.05 -22.09 25.64
CA LEU A 86 11.42 -22.60 25.62
C LEU A 86 12.05 -22.64 27.02
N THR A 87 11.83 -21.60 27.83
CA THR A 87 12.27 -21.56 29.23
C THR A 87 11.59 -22.67 30.04
N GLU A 88 10.27 -22.84 29.89
CA GLU A 88 9.50 -23.89 30.59
C GLU A 88 9.95 -25.30 30.21
N GLN A 89 10.36 -25.51 28.95
CA GLN A 89 10.91 -26.78 28.46
C GLN A 89 12.41 -26.95 28.76
N GLY A 90 13.05 -25.99 29.42
CA GLY A 90 14.46 -26.06 29.81
C GLY A 90 15.46 -25.94 28.66
N TYR A 91 15.09 -25.30 27.55
CA TYR A 91 16.02 -25.01 26.46
C TYR A 91 16.87 -23.76 26.78
N GLN A 92 18.11 -23.76 26.31
CA GLN A 92 18.95 -22.55 26.32
C GLN A 92 18.63 -21.69 25.11
N TRP A 93 18.23 -20.43 25.32
CA TRP A 93 17.89 -19.53 24.22
C TRP A 93 18.35 -18.10 24.46
N ASN A 94 18.60 -17.38 23.36
CA ASN A 94 19.01 -15.97 23.35
C ASN A 94 18.22 -15.17 22.30
N ASN A 95 18.00 -13.90 22.59
CA ASN A 95 17.47 -12.95 21.61
C ASN A 95 18.60 -12.41 20.75
N THR A 96 18.54 -12.68 19.44
CA THR A 96 19.56 -12.26 18.48
C THR A 96 18.90 -11.53 17.32
N LYS A 97 19.59 -10.54 16.76
CA LYS A 97 19.22 -10.00 15.45
C LYS A 97 19.64 -11.04 14.41
N ILE A 98 18.68 -11.77 13.86
CA ILE A 98 18.97 -12.78 12.84
C ILE A 98 19.36 -12.06 11.55
N GLU A 99 20.55 -12.38 11.05
CA GLU A 99 21.08 -11.86 9.79
C GLU A 99 21.72 -13.01 8.99
N GLY A 100 21.88 -12.82 7.68
CA GLY A 100 22.54 -13.79 6.80
C GLY A 100 21.63 -14.95 6.40
N LEU A 101 22.17 -16.17 6.41
CA LEU A 101 21.58 -17.33 5.70
C LEU A 101 20.14 -17.65 6.11
N LEU A 102 19.80 -17.62 7.40
CA LEU A 102 18.42 -17.88 7.83
C LEU A 102 17.49 -16.81 7.28
N GLN A 103 17.82 -15.53 7.49
CA GLN A 103 17.00 -14.40 7.04
C GLN A 103 16.71 -14.47 5.53
N GLU A 104 17.74 -14.74 4.72
CA GLU A 104 17.59 -14.91 3.27
C GLU A 104 16.64 -16.06 2.92
N ARG A 105 16.80 -17.23 3.56
CA ARG A 105 15.94 -18.39 3.32
C ARG A 105 14.49 -18.16 3.76
N VAL A 106 14.25 -17.49 4.89
CA VAL A 106 12.89 -17.19 5.37
C VAL A 106 12.20 -16.21 4.44
N GLU A 107 12.87 -15.14 4.04
CA GLU A 107 12.34 -14.17 3.07
C GLU A 107 12.07 -14.82 1.71
N ASP A 108 12.97 -15.66 1.20
CA ASP A 108 12.77 -16.39 -0.06
C ASP A 108 11.59 -17.37 0.01
N SER A 109 11.48 -18.13 1.11
CA SER A 109 10.37 -19.07 1.31
C SER A 109 9.03 -18.32 1.41
N PHE A 110 9.00 -17.18 2.10
CA PHE A 110 7.82 -16.33 2.17
C PHE A 110 7.48 -15.71 0.81
N ASN A 111 8.48 -15.30 0.04
CA ASN A 111 8.30 -14.81 -1.33
C ASN A 111 7.65 -15.86 -2.22
N GLN A 112 8.13 -17.11 -2.19
CA GLN A 112 7.50 -18.21 -2.94
C GLN A 112 6.06 -18.44 -2.48
N TYR A 113 5.80 -18.39 -1.18
CA TYR A 113 4.45 -18.50 -0.62
C TYR A 113 3.51 -17.42 -1.17
N VAL A 114 3.87 -16.14 -1.13
CA VAL A 114 2.98 -15.08 -1.65
C VAL A 114 2.84 -15.11 -3.17
N ILE A 115 3.86 -15.58 -3.89
CA ILE A 115 3.77 -15.85 -5.35
C ILE A 115 2.74 -16.95 -5.61
N SER A 116 2.73 -18.02 -4.80
CA SER A 116 1.75 -19.10 -4.91
C SER A 116 0.30 -18.64 -4.67
N LEU A 117 0.12 -17.55 -3.92
CA LEU A 117 -1.19 -16.89 -3.75
C LEU A 117 -1.59 -16.00 -4.95
N GLY A 118 -0.73 -15.88 -5.96
CA GLY A 118 -0.96 -15.11 -7.19
C GLY A 118 -0.30 -13.73 -7.22
N LEU A 119 0.55 -13.37 -6.26
CA LEU A 119 1.29 -12.11 -6.31
C LEU A 119 2.38 -12.18 -7.40
N PRO A 120 2.46 -11.21 -8.34
CA PRO A 120 3.44 -11.28 -9.43
C PRO A 120 4.88 -11.28 -8.92
N LYS A 121 5.76 -12.08 -9.54
CA LYS A 121 7.18 -12.19 -9.15
C LYS A 121 7.90 -10.85 -9.15
N ASP A 122 7.61 -9.96 -10.09
CA ASP A 122 8.24 -8.64 -10.17
C ASP A 122 7.71 -7.67 -9.11
N PHE A 123 6.49 -7.91 -8.61
CA PHE A 123 6.00 -7.23 -7.41
C PHE A 123 6.84 -7.61 -6.19
N VAL A 124 7.33 -8.85 -6.17
CA VAL A 124 8.10 -9.45 -5.09
C VAL A 124 9.60 -9.07 -5.16
N LYS A 125 10.25 -9.21 -6.31
CA LYS A 125 11.70 -8.96 -6.47
C LYS A 125 12.14 -7.52 -6.14
N HIS A 126 11.25 -6.54 -6.29
CA HIS A 126 11.57 -5.12 -6.16
C HIS A 126 11.08 -4.49 -4.84
N ALA A 127 10.83 -5.25 -3.78
CA ALA A 127 10.70 -4.65 -2.45
C ALA A 127 11.76 -5.19 -1.50
N ARG A 128 12.60 -4.30 -1.00
CA ARG A 128 13.28 -4.52 0.27
C ARG A 128 12.22 -4.32 1.36
N TYR A 129 12.08 -5.33 2.23
CA TYR A 129 11.14 -5.39 3.35
C TYR A 129 9.67 -5.63 2.96
N ALA A 130 9.22 -6.89 3.06
CA ALA A 130 7.83 -7.37 3.24
C ALA A 130 6.67 -6.53 2.62
N PHE A 131 6.87 -6.05 1.38
CA PHE A 131 5.92 -5.37 0.49
C PHE A 131 5.00 -4.35 1.16
N GLY A 132 5.53 -3.13 1.35
CA GLY A 132 4.83 -1.99 1.95
C GLY A 132 3.32 -1.94 1.66
N PHE A 133 2.52 -1.88 2.72
CA PHE A 133 1.06 -2.03 2.74
C PHE A 133 0.34 -1.40 1.53
N HIS A 134 0.66 -0.15 1.18
CA HIS A 134 0.00 0.56 0.08
C HIS A 134 0.29 -0.02 -1.32
N ARG A 135 1.47 -0.63 -1.52
CA ARG A 135 1.81 -1.34 -2.76
C ARG A 135 0.97 -2.61 -2.89
N LEU A 136 0.88 -3.41 -1.83
CA LEU A 136 0.01 -4.60 -1.83
C LEU A 136 -1.46 -4.21 -2.01
N LEU A 137 -1.89 -3.11 -1.41
CA LEU A 137 -3.27 -2.62 -1.56
C LEU A 137 -3.64 -2.33 -3.02
N LYS A 138 -2.69 -1.84 -3.85
CA LYS A 138 -2.91 -1.69 -5.30
C LYS A 138 -3.24 -3.02 -5.98
N TRP A 139 -2.48 -4.06 -5.67
CA TRP A 139 -2.73 -5.40 -6.19
C TRP A 139 -4.05 -5.96 -5.68
N VAL A 140 -4.41 -5.74 -4.41
CA VAL A 140 -5.72 -6.14 -3.89
C VAL A 140 -6.85 -5.45 -4.64
N PHE A 141 -6.78 -4.13 -4.81
CA PHE A 141 -7.87 -3.36 -5.44
C PHE A 141 -8.04 -3.64 -6.94
N ALA A 142 -7.00 -4.12 -7.61
CA ALA A 142 -7.13 -4.63 -8.98
C ALA A 142 -8.12 -5.80 -9.10
N ASP A 143 -8.35 -6.57 -8.01
CA ASP A 143 -9.33 -7.64 -7.97
C ASP A 143 -9.88 -7.85 -6.55
N LEU A 144 -10.55 -6.81 -6.02
CA LEU A 144 -10.89 -6.71 -4.60
C LEU A 144 -11.64 -7.93 -4.06
N GLU A 145 -12.68 -8.37 -4.76
CA GLU A 145 -13.54 -9.48 -4.33
C GLU A 145 -12.75 -10.78 -4.13
N ASN A 146 -11.83 -11.09 -5.05
CA ASN A 146 -11.04 -12.32 -4.98
C ASN A 146 -9.82 -12.18 -4.07
N ARG A 147 -9.23 -10.99 -3.94
CA ARG A 147 -7.94 -10.80 -3.24
C ARG A 147 -8.11 -10.38 -1.79
N LYS A 148 -9.25 -9.79 -1.40
CA LYS A 148 -9.55 -9.46 0.01
C LYS A 148 -9.47 -10.69 0.92
N LYS A 149 -9.87 -11.87 0.43
CA LYS A 149 -9.79 -13.13 1.20
C LYS A 149 -8.36 -13.57 1.50
N LEU A 150 -7.35 -12.99 0.83
CA LEU A 150 -5.93 -13.25 1.04
C LEU A 150 -5.28 -12.24 2.00
N CYS A 151 -6.04 -11.25 2.49
CA CYS A 151 -5.53 -10.18 3.32
C CYS A 151 -5.64 -10.46 4.82
N LYS A 152 -4.71 -9.92 5.61
CA LYS A 152 -4.78 -9.84 7.07
C LYS A 152 -5.83 -8.79 7.51
N THR A 153 -7.10 -9.16 7.47
CA THR A 153 -8.22 -8.22 7.60
C THR A 153 -8.44 -7.65 9.01
N GLN A 154 -7.88 -8.26 10.05
CA GLN A 154 -7.99 -7.76 11.43
C GLN A 154 -6.94 -6.69 11.77
N TRP A 155 -6.09 -6.31 10.81
CA TRP A 155 -5.14 -5.22 11.01
C TRP A 155 -5.81 -3.87 11.03
N LYS A 156 -5.34 -2.97 11.91
CA LYS A 156 -5.80 -1.57 11.98
C LYS A 156 -5.67 -0.86 10.62
N SER A 157 -4.58 -1.12 9.90
CA SER A 157 -4.36 -0.55 8.55
C SER A 157 -5.38 -1.07 7.54
N TRP A 158 -5.80 -2.34 7.62
CA TRP A 158 -6.86 -2.86 6.76
C TRP A 158 -8.21 -2.25 7.11
N ALA A 159 -8.58 -2.17 8.40
CA ALA A 159 -9.81 -1.51 8.83
C ALA A 159 -9.89 -0.05 8.35
N LYS A 160 -8.74 0.65 8.32
CA LYS A 160 -8.65 2.04 7.84
C LYS A 160 -8.72 2.16 6.32
N TRP A 161 -8.05 1.28 5.57
CA TRP A 161 -7.80 1.48 4.14
C TRP A 161 -8.49 0.48 3.22
N GLY A 162 -8.91 -0.69 3.69
CA GLY A 162 -9.43 -1.79 2.87
C GLY A 162 -10.79 -1.49 2.23
N SER A 163 -11.58 -0.62 2.84
CA SER A 163 -12.93 -0.23 2.40
C SER A 163 -13.06 1.20 1.90
N ILE A 164 -11.94 1.90 1.65
CA ILE A 164 -11.99 3.29 1.17
C ILE A 164 -12.76 3.41 -0.14
N GLU A 165 -13.40 4.55 -0.31
CA GLU A 165 -14.06 4.89 -1.56
C GLU A 165 -13.05 4.92 -2.71
N LYS A 166 -13.52 4.43 -3.87
CA LYS A 166 -12.74 4.29 -5.09
C LYS A 166 -13.56 4.85 -6.24
N SER A 167 -12.90 5.57 -7.13
CA SER A 167 -13.48 6.04 -8.38
C SER A 167 -12.95 5.20 -9.52
N ILE A 168 -13.83 4.84 -10.45
CA ILE A 168 -13.53 3.87 -11.49
C ILE A 168 -14.00 4.45 -12.82
N TYR A 169 -13.07 4.64 -13.75
CA TYR A 169 -13.37 5.31 -15.02
C TYR A 169 -12.51 4.77 -16.16
N GLN A 170 -12.98 4.99 -17.39
CA GLN A 170 -12.20 4.76 -18.60
C GLN A 170 -11.18 5.86 -18.79
N ASN A 171 -9.97 5.48 -19.19
CA ASN A 171 -8.84 6.39 -19.39
C ASN A 171 -7.98 5.91 -20.56
N LYS A 172 -7.15 6.80 -21.12
CA LYS A 172 -6.07 6.45 -22.05
C LYS A 172 -4.73 6.76 -21.40
N LEU A 173 -3.85 5.77 -21.34
CA LEU A 173 -2.55 5.96 -20.72
C LEU A 173 -1.63 6.82 -21.60
N SER A 174 -0.81 7.67 -21.00
CA SER A 174 0.27 8.38 -21.68
C SER A 174 1.66 7.75 -21.45
N TYR A 175 1.71 6.64 -20.70
CA TYR A 175 2.93 5.96 -20.28
C TYR A 175 2.70 4.45 -20.25
N GLN A 176 3.79 3.68 -20.27
CA GLN A 176 3.72 2.22 -20.10
C GLN A 176 3.44 1.86 -18.64
N ASP A 177 2.55 0.89 -18.42
CA ASP A 177 2.23 0.34 -17.10
C ASP A 177 1.98 -1.18 -17.22
N PHE A 178 1.56 -1.83 -16.13
CA PHE A 178 1.14 -3.23 -16.13
C PHE A 178 -0.24 -3.38 -15.50
N CYS A 179 -1.07 -4.22 -16.11
CA CYS A 179 -2.37 -4.57 -15.56
C CYS A 179 -2.18 -5.42 -14.31
N LEU A 180 -2.49 -4.86 -13.13
CA LEU A 180 -2.31 -5.60 -11.86
C LEU A 180 -3.27 -6.78 -11.68
N LYS A 181 -4.25 -6.96 -12.59
CA LYS A 181 -5.13 -8.14 -12.58
C LYS A 181 -4.56 -9.31 -13.37
N CYS A 182 -4.22 -9.12 -14.64
CA CYS A 182 -3.71 -10.20 -15.50
C CYS A 182 -2.18 -10.26 -15.60
N GLY A 183 -1.45 -9.22 -15.17
CA GLY A 183 0.03 -9.16 -15.23
C GLY A 183 0.59 -8.61 -16.55
N GLU A 184 -0.21 -8.56 -17.62
CA GLU A 184 0.21 -8.11 -18.94
C GLU A 184 0.48 -6.60 -19.01
N LYS A 185 1.35 -6.20 -19.95
CA LYS A 185 1.71 -4.80 -20.21
C LYS A 185 0.50 -3.98 -20.67
N LEU A 186 0.46 -2.73 -20.24
CA LEU A 186 -0.40 -1.67 -20.75
C LEU A 186 0.47 -0.67 -21.51
N ILE A 187 0.17 -0.44 -22.79
CA ILE A 187 0.97 0.45 -23.64
C ILE A 187 0.39 1.87 -23.69
N PRO A 188 1.20 2.90 -24.02
CA PRO A 188 0.69 4.25 -24.24
C PRO A 188 -0.44 4.27 -25.28
N SER A 189 -1.37 5.20 -25.11
CA SER A 189 -2.58 5.41 -25.89
C SER A 189 -3.63 4.28 -25.85
N GLN A 190 -3.35 3.18 -25.14
CA GLN A 190 -4.31 2.10 -24.91
C GLN A 190 -5.43 2.55 -23.97
N GLU A 191 -6.66 2.12 -24.26
CA GLU A 191 -7.81 2.28 -23.37
C GLU A 191 -7.70 1.34 -22.18
N VAL A 192 -7.90 1.90 -20.98
CA VAL A 192 -7.79 1.20 -19.70
C VAL A 192 -8.93 1.59 -18.78
N ILE A 193 -9.18 0.74 -17.78
CA ILE A 193 -9.97 1.11 -16.61
C ILE A 193 -9.01 1.54 -15.51
N THR A 194 -9.14 2.78 -15.06
CA THR A 194 -8.38 3.30 -13.93
C THR A 194 -9.23 3.25 -12.68
N ILE A 195 -8.72 2.59 -11.65
CA ILE A 195 -9.23 2.63 -10.28
C ILE A 195 -8.38 3.64 -9.51
N GLU A 196 -9.01 4.65 -8.96
CA GLU A 196 -8.37 5.68 -8.16
C GLU A 196 -8.88 5.68 -6.73
N TYR A 197 -7.98 5.96 -5.78
CA TYR A 197 -8.31 6.16 -4.38
C TYR A 197 -7.23 6.99 -3.68
N ILE A 198 -7.51 7.39 -2.44
CA ILE A 198 -6.58 8.16 -1.61
C ILE A 198 -6.36 7.42 -0.30
N THR A 199 -5.08 7.14 0.03
CA THR A 199 -4.69 6.69 1.37
C THR A 199 -3.96 7.82 2.11
N THR A 200 -2.65 7.69 2.33
CA THR A 200 -1.77 8.79 2.72
C THR A 200 -1.42 9.70 1.55
N LYS A 201 -1.50 9.17 0.33
CA LYS A 201 -1.26 9.87 -0.94
C LYS A 201 -2.26 9.36 -2.01
N PRO A 202 -2.53 10.14 -3.07
CA PRO A 202 -3.29 9.64 -4.22
C PRO A 202 -2.62 8.42 -4.83
N ALA A 203 -3.43 7.46 -5.27
CA ALA A 203 -2.97 6.24 -5.91
C ALA A 203 -3.94 5.83 -7.02
N THR A 204 -3.36 5.26 -8.08
CA THR A 204 -4.10 4.66 -9.19
C THR A 204 -3.66 3.23 -9.43
N VAL A 205 -4.59 2.45 -9.97
CA VAL A 205 -4.41 1.10 -10.50
C VAL A 205 -5.04 1.07 -11.87
N ASN A 206 -4.26 0.69 -12.89
CA ASN A 206 -4.74 0.60 -14.26
C ASN A 206 -4.96 -0.87 -14.63
N LEU A 207 -6.08 -1.15 -15.30
CA LEU A 207 -6.50 -2.47 -15.72
C LEU A 207 -6.87 -2.46 -17.19
N HIS A 208 -6.68 -3.59 -17.86
CA HIS A 208 -7.33 -3.83 -19.14
C HIS A 208 -8.86 -3.76 -19.00
N PRO A 209 -9.60 -3.23 -20.00
CA PRO A 209 -11.07 -3.20 -19.97
C PRO A 209 -11.68 -4.58 -19.70
N TYR A 210 -11.19 -5.62 -20.38
CA TYR A 210 -11.65 -7.01 -20.19
C TYR A 210 -11.29 -7.62 -18.81
N CYS A 211 -10.34 -7.02 -18.07
CA CYS A 211 -10.00 -7.47 -16.72
C CYS A 211 -10.98 -6.93 -15.67
N TYR A 212 -11.71 -5.86 -15.97
CA TYR A 212 -12.69 -5.30 -15.06
C TYR A 212 -14.08 -5.90 -15.35
N LYS A 213 -14.66 -6.55 -14.34
CA LYS A 213 -15.99 -7.20 -14.43
C LYS A 213 -17.07 -6.49 -13.59
N GLY A 214 -16.71 -5.40 -12.93
CA GLY A 214 -17.65 -4.62 -12.14
C GLY A 214 -18.47 -3.69 -13.02
N GLU A 215 -19.52 -3.10 -12.45
CA GLU A 215 -20.16 -1.95 -13.06
C GLU A 215 -19.18 -0.78 -13.08
N LEU A 216 -19.03 -0.13 -14.23
CA LEU A 216 -18.36 1.16 -14.30
C LEU A 216 -19.21 2.17 -13.53
N ARG A 217 -18.93 2.30 -12.25
CA ARG A 217 -19.43 3.44 -11.48
C ARG A 217 -18.65 4.65 -11.93
N ILE A 218 -19.22 5.36 -12.90
CA ILE A 218 -18.75 6.66 -13.37
C ILE A 218 -19.04 7.69 -12.29
N VAL A 219 -18.39 7.56 -11.15
CA VAL A 219 -18.16 8.69 -10.27
C VAL A 219 -16.77 9.16 -10.67
N PRO A 220 -16.58 10.46 -10.95
CA PRO A 220 -15.25 11.02 -11.00
C PRO A 220 -14.50 10.60 -9.74
N PRO A 221 -13.18 10.76 -9.73
CA PRO A 221 -12.42 10.72 -8.48
C PRO A 221 -13.23 11.37 -7.36
N MET A 222 -13.12 10.95 -6.10
CA MET A 222 -13.51 11.84 -4.98
C MET A 222 -12.92 13.26 -5.16
N PHE A 223 -11.92 13.40 -6.05
CA PHE A 223 -11.51 14.58 -6.77
C PHE A 223 -12.23 14.84 -8.12
N ILE A 224 -13.54 15.07 -8.02
CA ILE A 224 -14.24 16.24 -8.53
C ILE A 224 -14.55 16.36 -10.04
N ARG A 225 -15.84 16.22 -10.35
CA ARG A 225 -16.51 16.82 -11.53
C ARG A 225 -16.52 18.35 -11.45
N GLU A 226 -16.98 18.90 -10.33
CA GLU A 226 -16.93 20.32 -9.96
C GLU A 226 -16.87 20.49 -8.42
N PHE A 227 -16.00 21.37 -7.89
CA PHE A 227 -15.91 21.65 -6.45
C PHE A 227 -15.48 23.05 -6.14
N VAL A 228 -15.90 23.47 -4.97
CA VAL A 228 -15.52 24.73 -4.38
C VAL A 228 -14.32 24.55 -3.46
N ALA A 229 -13.30 25.39 -3.65
CA ALA A 229 -12.11 25.42 -2.82
C ALA A 229 -11.75 26.84 -2.38
N LYS A 230 -11.27 26.97 -1.14
CA LYS A 230 -10.72 28.23 -0.62
C LYS A 230 -9.22 28.33 -0.88
N ILE A 231 -8.80 29.47 -1.43
CA ILE A 231 -7.43 29.78 -1.83
C ILE A 231 -6.88 30.93 -0.99
N LYS A 232 -5.58 30.85 -0.66
CA LYS A 232 -4.87 31.96 -0.01
C LYS A 232 -4.40 32.94 -1.08
N LYS A 233 -4.69 34.21 -0.92
CA LYS A 233 -4.27 35.25 -1.88
C LYS A 233 -2.76 35.44 -1.87
N ALA A 234 -2.20 35.73 -3.05
CA ALA A 234 -0.84 36.24 -3.15
C ALA A 234 -0.80 37.70 -2.70
N LYS A 235 0.24 38.11 -1.97
CA LYS A 235 0.47 39.53 -1.64
C LYS A 235 0.52 40.31 -2.98
N ASN A 236 -0.34 41.32 -3.15
CA ASN A 236 -0.45 42.20 -4.34
C ASN A 236 -1.00 41.53 -5.63
N GLY A 237 -1.60 40.34 -5.54
CA GLY A 237 -2.07 39.58 -6.70
C GLY A 237 -3.36 40.11 -7.32
N LEU A 238 -4.25 40.69 -6.50
CA LEU A 238 -5.68 40.82 -6.82
C LEU A 238 -6.21 42.26 -6.87
N ASP A 239 -5.35 43.28 -6.86
CA ASP A 239 -5.79 44.69 -6.95
C ASP A 239 -6.61 45.00 -8.23
N ASN A 240 -6.78 44.04 -9.16
CA ASN A 240 -7.51 44.17 -10.42
C ASN A 240 -8.47 43.00 -10.78
N CYS A 241 -8.90 42.11 -9.87
CA CYS A 241 -9.96 41.12 -10.21
C CYS A 241 -11.34 41.68 -9.86
N THR A 242 -11.98 42.33 -10.83
CA THR A 242 -13.28 42.99 -10.64
C THR A 242 -14.49 42.22 -11.17
N SER A 243 -14.31 41.02 -11.75
CA SER A 243 -15.45 40.26 -12.31
C SER A 243 -15.52 38.81 -11.80
N LEU A 244 -16.71 38.42 -11.35
CA LEU A 244 -17.06 37.11 -10.80
C LEU A 244 -17.10 35.96 -11.84
N ASP A 245 -16.62 36.18 -13.07
CA ASP A 245 -16.68 35.21 -14.17
C ASP A 245 -15.34 35.03 -14.92
N GLN A 246 -14.24 35.52 -14.35
CA GLN A 246 -12.93 35.41 -15.01
C GLN A 246 -12.46 33.95 -15.10
N GLU A 247 -12.08 33.50 -16.30
CA GLU A 247 -11.40 32.22 -16.47
C GLU A 247 -10.00 32.28 -15.85
N LEU A 248 -9.72 31.32 -14.96
CA LEU A 248 -8.46 31.19 -14.27
C LEU A 248 -7.72 29.95 -14.77
N ILE A 249 -6.40 30.03 -14.82
CA ILE A 249 -5.54 28.95 -15.28
C ILE A 249 -4.78 28.37 -14.07
N LEU A 250 -4.81 27.04 -13.92
CA LEU A 250 -3.95 26.34 -12.98
C LEU A 250 -2.56 26.17 -13.57
N LYS A 251 -1.54 26.76 -12.94
CA LYS A 251 -0.14 26.55 -13.31
C LYS A 251 0.62 25.81 -12.23
N LYS A 252 1.34 24.76 -12.63
CA LYS A 252 2.28 24.05 -11.77
C LYS A 252 3.62 24.81 -11.74
N LEU A 253 4.07 25.20 -10.55
CA LEU A 253 5.40 25.74 -10.32
C LEU A 253 6.03 25.04 -9.10
N SER A 254 7.19 24.41 -9.27
CA SER A 254 7.95 23.77 -8.17
C SER A 254 7.14 22.81 -7.28
N GLY A 255 6.16 22.08 -7.85
CA GLY A 255 5.32 21.14 -7.11
C GLY A 255 4.12 21.76 -6.39
N GLN A 256 3.86 23.05 -6.60
CA GLN A 256 2.67 23.75 -6.14
C GLN A 256 1.78 24.17 -7.32
N ILE A 257 0.47 24.20 -7.13
CA ILE A 257 -0.48 24.79 -8.08
C ILE A 257 -0.75 26.24 -7.70
N LEU A 258 -0.40 27.10 -8.65
CA LEU A 258 -0.71 28.52 -8.67
C LEU A 258 -1.99 28.73 -9.47
N ILE A 259 -2.77 29.71 -9.05
CA ILE A 259 -3.89 30.21 -9.84
C ILE A 259 -3.42 31.50 -10.48
N VAL A 260 -3.43 31.52 -11.81
CA VAL A 260 -3.04 32.68 -12.59
C VAL A 260 -4.21 33.17 -13.44
N ASN A 261 -4.22 34.47 -13.76
CA ASN A 261 -5.11 35.00 -14.79
C ASN A 261 -4.57 34.68 -16.20
N GLU A 262 -5.30 35.07 -17.24
CA GLU A 262 -4.91 34.90 -18.66
C GLU A 262 -3.54 35.54 -18.98
N GLN A 263 -3.14 36.59 -18.24
CA GLN A 263 -1.87 37.29 -18.39
C GLN A 263 -0.72 36.64 -17.59
N ASN A 264 -0.94 35.47 -17.00
CA ASN A 264 0.00 34.74 -16.14
C ASN A 264 0.35 35.43 -14.81
N LYS A 265 -0.43 36.42 -14.36
CA LYS A 265 -0.26 37.02 -13.05
C LYS A 265 -0.79 36.08 -11.96
N VAL A 266 0.01 35.85 -10.92
CA VAL A 266 -0.37 34.98 -9.79
C VAL A 266 -1.40 35.67 -8.90
N LEU A 267 -2.58 35.05 -8.78
CA LEU A 267 -3.69 35.54 -7.96
C LEU A 267 -3.69 34.89 -6.58
N GLY A 268 -3.31 33.61 -6.50
CA GLY A 268 -3.32 32.88 -5.24
C GLY A 268 -2.78 31.47 -5.32
N TYR A 269 -2.82 30.83 -4.15
CA TYR A 269 -2.24 29.51 -3.91
C TYR A 269 -3.32 28.57 -3.38
N LEU A 270 -3.38 27.37 -3.96
CA LEU A 270 -4.16 26.28 -3.41
C LEU A 270 -3.52 25.77 -2.11
N LYS A 271 -4.34 25.37 -1.14
CA LYS A 271 -3.85 24.70 0.08
C LYS A 271 -2.98 23.50 -0.31
N LYS A 272 -1.87 23.28 0.42
CA LYS A 272 -0.87 22.26 0.09
C LYS A 272 -1.47 20.88 -0.24
N ASN A 273 -2.35 20.36 0.60
CA ASN A 273 -2.98 19.04 0.37
C ASN A 273 -3.81 19.00 -0.93
N LEU A 274 -4.47 20.11 -1.28
CA LEU A 274 -5.25 20.23 -2.50
C LEU A 274 -4.34 20.38 -3.73
N SER A 275 -3.29 21.18 -3.59
CA SER A 275 -2.24 21.36 -4.58
C SER A 275 -1.55 20.04 -4.92
N GLU A 276 -1.14 19.24 -3.94
CA GLU A 276 -0.48 17.94 -4.17
C GLU A 276 -1.38 16.97 -4.96
N LYS A 277 -2.69 16.98 -4.67
CA LYS A 277 -3.68 16.19 -5.41
C LYS A 277 -3.81 16.66 -6.85
N LEU A 278 -3.94 17.97 -7.08
CA LEU A 278 -4.04 18.55 -8.43
C LEU A 278 -2.73 18.45 -9.23
N VAL A 279 -1.56 18.45 -8.59
CA VAL A 279 -0.28 18.16 -9.26
C VAL A 279 -0.25 16.72 -9.77
N PHE A 280 -0.74 15.76 -8.98
CA PHE A 280 -0.86 14.36 -9.41
C PHE A 280 -1.74 14.26 -10.66
N TRP A 281 -2.95 14.82 -10.58
CA TRP A 281 -3.74 15.49 -11.64
C TRP A 281 -3.05 15.75 -12.97
N ILE A 282 -2.45 16.92 -12.98
CA ILE A 282 -1.86 17.56 -14.14
C ILE A 282 -0.72 16.72 -14.72
N ASN A 283 0.09 16.05 -13.88
CA ASN A 283 1.15 15.17 -14.36
C ASN A 283 0.62 13.95 -15.15
N LYS A 284 -0.65 13.58 -14.95
CA LYS A 284 -1.30 12.50 -15.69
C LYS A 284 -2.04 12.98 -16.95
N GLY A 285 -1.95 14.27 -17.28
CA GLY A 285 -2.51 14.86 -18.51
C GLY A 285 -3.90 15.47 -18.36
N TYR A 286 -4.43 15.58 -17.13
CA TYR A 286 -5.75 16.16 -16.90
C TYR A 286 -5.70 17.69 -16.86
N SER A 287 -6.68 18.32 -17.51
CA SER A 287 -6.91 19.77 -17.51
C SER A 287 -8.12 20.16 -16.65
N TRP A 288 -8.09 21.36 -16.08
CA TRP A 288 -9.14 21.87 -15.20
C TRP A 288 -9.53 23.28 -15.63
N GLU A 289 -10.83 23.56 -15.64
CA GLU A 289 -11.40 24.90 -15.63
C GLU A 289 -11.44 25.42 -14.20
N CYS A 290 -11.05 26.68 -13.99
CA CYS A 290 -11.10 27.35 -12.70
C CYS A 290 -11.88 28.65 -12.84
N LYS A 291 -12.88 28.84 -11.99
CA LYS A 291 -13.72 30.05 -11.97
C LYS A 291 -13.75 30.65 -10.56
N LEU A 292 -13.62 31.95 -10.44
CA LEU A 292 -13.76 32.64 -9.16
C LEU A 292 -15.25 32.70 -8.77
N ILE A 293 -15.61 32.26 -7.57
CA ILE A 293 -17.00 32.29 -7.06
C ILE A 293 -17.20 33.45 -6.10
N LYS A 294 -16.26 33.64 -5.16
CA LYS A 294 -16.38 34.65 -4.10
C LYS A 294 -15.01 35.10 -3.64
N GLU A 295 -14.94 36.33 -3.16
CA GLU A 295 -13.69 36.91 -2.67
C GLU A 295 -13.92 37.66 -1.34
N THR A 296 -12.96 37.54 -0.43
CA THR A 296 -12.85 38.36 0.79
C THR A 296 -11.47 39.01 0.84
N ALA A 297 -11.16 39.83 1.85
CA ALA A 297 -9.85 40.49 1.95
C ALA A 297 -8.66 39.50 2.00
N SER A 298 -8.84 38.31 2.58
CA SER A 298 -7.76 37.33 2.83
C SER A 298 -7.89 36.02 2.06
N GLU A 299 -9.08 35.68 1.58
CA GLU A 299 -9.36 34.42 0.89
C GLU A 299 -10.15 34.66 -0.40
N ALA A 300 -10.01 33.73 -1.35
CA ALA A 300 -10.90 33.62 -2.49
C ALA A 300 -11.46 32.19 -2.55
N GLU A 301 -12.64 32.05 -3.10
CA GLU A 301 -13.37 30.81 -3.27
C GLU A 301 -13.50 30.55 -4.76
N VAL A 302 -13.02 29.41 -5.23
CA VAL A 302 -12.97 29.06 -6.65
C VAL A 302 -13.73 27.77 -6.90
N SER A 303 -14.46 27.71 -8.03
CA SER A 303 -14.98 26.48 -8.60
C SER A 303 -13.90 25.88 -9.49
N LEU A 304 -13.60 24.61 -9.28
CA LEU A 304 -12.68 23.85 -10.10
C LEU A 304 -13.47 22.73 -10.76
N LYS A 305 -13.45 22.70 -12.09
CA LYS A 305 -14.18 21.72 -12.90
C LYS A 305 -13.23 21.00 -13.83
N LEU A 306 -13.35 19.68 -13.94
CA LEU A 306 -12.52 18.92 -14.88
C LEU A 306 -12.97 19.24 -16.32
N LYS A 307 -12.00 19.51 -17.21
CA LYS A 307 -12.22 19.82 -18.63
C LYS A 307 -12.10 18.56 -19.49
#